data_AF-T1AAE7-F1
#
_entry.id   AF-T1AAE7-F1
#
_cell.length_a   1.000
_cell.length_b   1.000
_cell.length_c   1.000
_cell.angle_alpha   90.00
_cell.angle_beta   90.00
_cell.angle_gamma   90.00
#
_symmetry.space_group_name_H-M   'P 1'
#
loop_
_entity.id
_entity.type
_entity.pdbx_description
1 polymer ?
#
loop_
_entity_poly.entity_id
_entity_poly.type
_entity_poly.pdbx_seq_one_letter_code
_entity_poly.pdbx_strand_id
1 'polypeptide(L)'
;GVAGSAKAASELVQRCRGLGTAATTLDAVRKHWRSTLGAVQVRTPDPALDVLVNGWLLYQVIACRFLARSGYYQSGGAIGFRDQL
;
A
#
# COMPACT_ATOMS: atom_id res chain seq x y z
N GLY A 1 12.35 -14.84 9.44
CA GLY A 1 11.60 -15.06 8.18
C GLY A 1 10.11 -14.96 8.46
N VAL A 2 9.29 -14.60 7.48
CA VAL A 2 7.84 -14.34 7.64
C VAL A 2 7.04 -15.60 8.02
N ALA A 3 7.57 -16.80 7.78
CA ALA A 3 6.99 -18.06 8.21
C ALA A 3 7.69 -18.61 9.46
N GLY A 4 6.90 -18.97 10.49
CA GLY A 4 7.40 -19.50 11.76
C GLY A 4 7.87 -20.96 11.74
N SER A 5 7.76 -21.66 10.59
CA SER A 5 8.23 -23.04 10.43
C SER A 5 8.46 -23.40 8.95
N ALA A 6 9.25 -24.44 8.69
CA ALA A 6 9.48 -24.95 7.34
C ALA A 6 8.19 -25.42 6.64
N LYS A 7 7.25 -26.00 7.40
CA LYS A 7 5.93 -26.39 6.91
C LYS A 7 5.11 -25.16 6.49
N ALA A 8 5.05 -24.13 7.34
CA ALA A 8 4.35 -22.89 7.03
C ALA A 8 4.98 -22.16 5.82
N ALA A 9 6.30 -22.22 5.68
CA ALA A 9 6.99 -21.68 4.52
C ALA A 9 6.61 -22.42 3.23
N SER A 10 6.58 -23.75 3.26
CA SER A 10 6.19 -24.57 2.10
C SER A 10 4.73 -24.32 1.69
N GLU A 11 3.81 -24.23 2.65
CA GLU A 11 2.41 -23.90 2.38
C GLU A 11 2.22 -22.48 1.83
N LEU A 12 3.01 -21.50 2.30
CA LEU A 12 3.01 -20.14 1.76
C LEU A 12 3.48 -20.15 0.30
N VAL A 13 4.57 -20.88 0.02
CA VAL A 13 5.11 -21.03 -1.33
C VAL A 13 4.08 -21.68 -2.26
N GLN A 14 3.37 -22.73 -1.81
CA GLN A 14 2.33 -23.35 -2.64
C GLN A 14 1.14 -22.42 -2.88
N ARG A 15 0.71 -21.64 -1.89
CA ARG A 15 -0.37 -20.64 -2.06
C ARG A 15 0.01 -19.51 -3.01
N CYS A 16 1.26 -19.06 -2.98
CA CYS A 16 1.73 -17.97 -3.83
C CYS A 16 2.25 -18.45 -5.20
N ARG A 17 2.37 -19.77 -5.43
CA ARG A 17 2.83 -20.33 -6.70
C ARG A 17 1.70 -20.31 -7.74
N GLY A 18 1.96 -19.63 -8.85
CA GLY A 18 1.11 -19.61 -10.03
C GLY A 18 0.94 -18.21 -10.62
N LEU A 19 1.15 -18.07 -11.93
CA LEU A 19 0.96 -16.80 -12.64
C LEU A 19 -0.47 -16.26 -12.48
N GLY A 20 -1.47 -17.14 -12.38
CA GLY A 20 -2.86 -16.77 -12.13
C GLY A 20 -3.09 -16.13 -10.75
N THR A 21 -2.47 -16.68 -9.70
CA THR A 21 -2.57 -16.12 -8.33
C THR A 21 -1.86 -14.78 -8.22
N ALA A 22 -0.69 -14.64 -8.85
CA ALA A 22 0.04 -13.38 -8.89
C ALA A 22 -0.74 -12.28 -9.63
N ALA A 23 -1.31 -12.61 -10.80
CA ALA A 23 -2.13 -11.67 -11.57
C ALA A 23 -3.39 -11.23 -10.81
N THR A 24 -4.09 -12.18 -10.19
CA THR A 24 -5.31 -11.90 -9.40
C THR A 24 -4.99 -11.02 -8.20
N THR A 25 -3.90 -11.32 -7.48
CA THR A 25 -3.46 -10.51 -6.34
C THR A 25 -3.07 -9.10 -6.77
N LEU A 26 -2.37 -8.96 -7.90
CA LEU A 26 -2.01 -7.65 -8.44
C LEU A 26 -3.24 -6.84 -8.84
N ASP A 27 -4.25 -7.47 -9.45
CA ASP A 27 -5.50 -6.77 -9.78
C ASP A 27 -6.25 -6.33 -8.53
N ALA A 28 -6.30 -7.17 -7.48
CA ALA A 28 -6.90 -6.80 -6.20
C ALA A 28 -6.20 -5.57 -5.58
N VAL A 29 -4.87 -5.51 -5.61
CA VAL A 29 -4.08 -4.34 -5.15
C VAL A 29 -4.41 -3.10 -5.99
N ARG A 30 -4.49 -3.24 -7.32
CA ARG A 30 -4.85 -2.13 -8.21
C ARG A 30 -6.27 -1.63 -7.92
N LYS A 31 -7.23 -2.53 -7.73
CA LYS A 31 -8.62 -2.18 -7.42
C LYS A 31 -8.72 -1.46 -6.08
N HIS A 32 -8.00 -1.93 -5.06
CA HIS A 32 -7.91 -1.26 -3.78
C HIS A 32 -7.44 0.19 -3.95
N TRP A 33 -6.30 0.42 -4.60
CA TRP A 33 -5.77 1.77 -4.78
C TRP A 33 -6.66 2.66 -5.65
N ARG A 34 -7.29 2.13 -6.70
CA ARG A 34 -8.28 2.89 -7.48
C ARG A 34 -9.46 3.34 -6.61
N SER A 35 -9.97 2.46 -5.76
CA SER A 35 -11.08 2.80 -4.85
C SER A 35 -10.66 3.83 -3.81
N THR A 36 -9.48 3.67 -3.21
CA THR A 36 -8.98 4.54 -2.15
C THR A 36 -8.66 5.94 -2.66
N LEU A 37 -7.94 6.04 -3.78
CA LEU A 37 -7.54 7.34 -4.35
C LEU A 37 -8.69 8.00 -5.12
N GLY A 38 -9.63 7.21 -5.64
CA GLY A 38 -10.84 7.69 -6.32
C GLY A 38 -11.90 8.28 -5.40
N ALA A 39 -11.77 8.11 -4.07
CA ALA A 39 -12.76 8.58 -3.11
C ALA A 39 -12.86 10.12 -3.05
N VAL A 40 -11.77 10.82 -3.38
CA VAL A 40 -11.73 12.28 -3.50
C VAL A 40 -11.14 12.61 -4.86
N GLN A 41 -11.77 13.52 -5.59
CA GLN A 41 -11.31 13.99 -6.89
C GLN A 41 -11.37 15.51 -6.94
N VAL A 42 -10.26 16.13 -7.29
CA VAL A 42 -10.09 17.57 -7.44
C VAL A 42 -9.91 17.87 -8.92
N ARG A 43 -10.54 18.94 -9.41
CA ARG A 43 -10.33 19.44 -10.77
C ARG A 43 -9.86 20.88 -10.71
N THR A 44 -8.80 21.18 -11.43
CA THR A 44 -8.21 22.51 -11.52
C THR A 44 -7.99 22.91 -12.98
N PRO A 45 -7.70 24.19 -13.27
CA PRO A 45 -7.30 24.60 -14.61
C PRO A 45 -5.97 24.00 -15.09
N ASP A 46 -5.18 23.38 -14.21
CA ASP A 46 -3.91 22.72 -14.53
C ASP A 46 -4.05 21.18 -14.39
N PRO A 47 -4.13 20.44 -15.50
CA PRO A 47 -4.25 18.98 -15.48
C PRO A 47 -3.07 18.27 -14.81
N ALA A 48 -1.88 18.87 -14.77
CA ALA A 48 -0.73 18.28 -14.10
C ALA A 48 -0.93 18.27 -12.58
N LEU A 49 -1.54 19.34 -12.05
CA LEU A 49 -1.90 19.43 -10.64
C LEU A 49 -2.94 18.37 -10.27
N ASP A 50 -3.95 18.16 -11.12
CA ASP A 50 -4.99 17.14 -10.93
C ASP A 50 -4.38 15.73 -10.80
N VAL A 51 -3.39 15.38 -11.63
CA VAL A 51 -2.71 14.07 -11.56
C VAL A 51 -1.96 13.89 -10.24
N LEU A 52 -1.31 14.94 -9.73
CA LEU A 52 -0.57 14.88 -8.48
C LEU A 52 -1.51 14.70 -7.28
N VAL A 53 -2.56 15.53 -7.19
CA VAL A 53 -3.45 15.55 -6.02
C VAL A 53 -4.39 14.35 -5.99
N ASN A 54 -4.85 13.86 -7.14
CA ASN A 54 -5.78 12.72 -7.21
C ASN A 54 -5.08 11.35 -7.21
N GLY A 55 -3.76 11.33 -7.17
CA GLY A 55 -2.97 10.09 -7.23
C GLY A 55 -1.81 10.11 -6.26
N TRP A 56 -0.71 10.74 -6.67
CA TRP A 56 0.59 10.60 -6.03
C TRP A 56 0.65 11.11 -4.59
N LEU A 57 0.09 12.30 -4.32
CA LEU A 57 0.17 12.91 -3.00
C LEU A 57 -0.68 12.13 -1.97
N LEU A 58 -1.89 11.74 -2.33
CA LEU A 58 -2.76 10.92 -1.49
C LEU A 58 -2.15 9.52 -1.25
N TYR A 59 -1.62 8.89 -2.30
CA TYR A 59 -0.92 7.61 -2.18
C TYR A 59 0.23 7.69 -1.17
N GLN A 60 1.09 8.71 -1.29
CA GLN A 60 2.24 8.88 -0.40
C GLN A 60 1.82 9.06 1.06
N VAL A 61 0.81 9.89 1.32
CA VAL A 61 0.29 10.10 2.69
C VAL A 61 -0.25 8.79 3.26
N ILE A 62 -1.09 8.07 2.54
CA ILE A 62 -1.69 6.81 3.01
C ILE A 62 -0.62 5.74 3.22
N ALA A 63 0.25 5.55 2.22
CA ALA A 63 1.30 4.56 2.26
C ALA A 63 2.27 4.82 3.41
N CYS A 64 2.77 6.05 3.57
CA CYS A 64 3.77 6.35 4.59
C CYS A 64 3.19 6.49 6.00
N ARG A 65 2.06 7.16 6.16
CA ARG A 65 1.56 7.57 7.49
C ARG A 65 0.61 6.56 8.12
N PHE A 66 -0.11 5.79 7.30
CA PHE A 66 -1.11 4.84 7.79
C PHE A 66 -0.65 3.39 7.66
N LEU A 67 -0.05 3.02 6.52
CA LEU A 67 0.31 1.62 6.22
C LEU A 67 1.75 1.27 6.62
N ALA A 68 2.72 2.03 6.14
CA ALA A 68 4.15 1.83 6.38
C ALA A 68 4.60 2.56 7.64
N ARG A 69 4.01 2.20 8.78
CA ARG A 69 4.45 2.68 10.10
C ARG A 69 5.76 2.02 10.58
N SER A 70 6.45 1.30 9.69
CA SER A 70 7.76 0.71 9.98
C SER A 70 8.68 0.78 8.77
N GLY A 71 9.82 1.47 8.92
CA GLY A 71 10.96 1.38 8.01
C GLY A 71 11.99 0.38 8.54
N TYR A 72 12.93 -0.06 7.70
CA TYR A 72 14.00 -1.01 8.07
C TYR A 72 14.78 -0.62 9.35
N TYR A 73 14.83 0.67 9.69
CA TYR A 73 15.50 1.21 10.89
C TYR A 73 14.57 1.58 12.05
N GLN A 74 13.24 1.51 11.86
CA GLN A 74 12.27 1.70 12.93
C GLN A 74 11.11 0.73 12.75
N SER A 75 11.28 -0.47 13.29
CA SER A 75 10.28 -1.54 13.34
C SER A 75 9.14 -1.26 14.34
N GLY A 76 9.13 -0.07 14.97
CA GLY A 76 8.38 0.21 16.19
C GLY A 76 6.95 0.75 16.02
N GLY A 77 6.53 1.20 14.83
CA GLY A 77 5.13 1.65 14.64
C GLY A 77 4.70 2.82 15.52
N ALA A 78 5.65 3.52 16.16
CA ALA A 78 5.35 4.48 17.20
C ALA A 78 4.73 5.74 16.60
N ILE A 79 3.60 6.16 17.19
CA ILE A 79 2.95 7.44 16.89
C ILE A 79 3.85 8.54 17.47
N GLY A 80 4.51 9.30 16.60
CA GLY A 80 5.29 10.46 17.02
C GLY A 80 4.36 11.64 17.31
N PHE A 81 4.84 12.63 18.07
CA PHE A 81 4.11 13.90 18.30
C PHE A 81 3.66 14.58 16.98
N ARG A 82 4.40 14.37 15.88
CA ARG A 82 4.07 14.87 14.53
C ARG A 82 2.94 14.10 13.84
N ASP A 83 2.57 12.92 14.32
CA ASP A 83 1.41 12.14 13.87
C ASP A 83 0.10 12.55 14.58
N GLN A 84 0.19 13.37 15.64
CA GLN A 84 -0.93 13.77 16.50
C GLN A 84 -1.51 15.17 16.19
N LEU A 85 -0.85 15.95 15.32
CA LEU A 85 -1.37 17.21 14.77
C LEU A 85 -1.90 16.96 13.35
#